data_AF-A0AAD6GE94-F1
#
_entry.id   AF-A0AAD6GE94-F1
#
_cell.length_a   1.000
_cell.length_b   1.000
_cell.length_c   1.000
_cell.angle_alpha   90.00
_cell.angle_beta   90.00
_cell.angle_gamma   90.00
#
_symmetry.space_group_name_H-M   'P 1'
#
loop_
_entity.id
_entity.type
_entity.pdbx_description
1 polymer ?
#
loop_
_entity_poly.entity_id
_entity_poly.type
_entity_poly.pdbx_seq_one_letter_code
_entity_poly.pdbx_strand_id
1 'polypeptide(L)'
;MFDRLLLLQTGKPLYFGELGRSASTLIDYFTGSGARTLTEGDNTAEWLLEVTASTELKPTNDWGDIWRTSPEAEALKCETFMMENVQLPLLICRLGPDAIVRGDLPDVPGLLAGADLSVFEDGLLYWLGEIAPSGHLFPVVLTCVIFQGLFNGLSFWMLDHTVQGLTSSIFSCFLLTIIFNTVDQQIIPRFIENREIFEARERQSKTYSWPVFVAANMAVELTWKSLTAVPVFVSW
;
A
#
# COMPACT_ATOMS: atom_id res chain seq x y z
N MET A 1 19.44 15.37 -8.87
CA MET A 1 19.54 16.82 -9.13
C MET A 1 18.12 17.35 -9.19
N PHE A 2 17.80 18.46 -8.55
CA PHE A 2 16.43 19.01 -8.49
C PHE A 2 16.26 20.07 -9.57
N ASP A 3 15.17 19.98 -10.35
CA ASP A 3 14.87 20.96 -11.41
C ASP A 3 14.07 22.16 -10.86
N ARG A 4 13.10 21.90 -9.98
CA ARG A 4 12.35 22.91 -9.22
C ARG A 4 12.33 22.54 -7.73
N LEU A 5 12.33 23.54 -6.87
CA LEU A 5 12.22 23.38 -5.41
C LEU A 5 10.94 24.03 -4.91
N LEU A 6 10.17 23.30 -4.09
CA LEU A 6 9.10 23.86 -3.27
C LEU A 6 9.54 23.85 -1.81
N LEU A 7 9.72 25.03 -1.22
CA LEU A 7 10.02 25.17 0.19
C LEU A 7 8.77 25.59 0.96
N LEU A 8 8.43 24.83 1.99
CA LEU A 8 7.23 25.02 2.81
C LEU A 8 7.62 25.14 4.28
N GLN A 9 6.99 26.08 4.98
CA GLN A 9 7.05 26.20 6.43
C GLN A 9 5.62 26.32 6.96
N THR A 10 5.24 25.42 7.87
CA THR A 10 3.91 25.40 8.51
C THR A 10 2.73 25.54 7.53
N GLY A 11 2.86 24.97 6.32
CA GLY A 11 1.84 25.01 5.27
C GLY A 11 1.84 26.28 4.41
N LYS A 12 2.72 27.25 4.66
CA LYS A 12 2.96 28.42 3.79
C LYS A 12 4.15 28.17 2.85
N PRO A 13 4.03 28.47 1.54
CA PRO A 13 5.18 28.43 0.63
C PRO A 13 6.12 29.60 0.90
N LEU A 14 7.42 29.31 0.99
CA LEU A 14 8.50 30.29 1.14
C LEU A 14 9.19 30.60 -0.20
N TYR A 15 9.27 29.59 -1.06
CA TYR A 15 9.85 29.68 -2.39
C TYR A 15 9.32 28.53 -3.26
N PHE A 16 8.95 28.82 -4.50
CA PHE A 16 8.68 27.81 -5.52
C PHE A 16 9.23 28.24 -6.87
N GLY A 17 10.27 27.55 -7.35
CA GLY A 17 10.89 27.91 -8.61
C GLY A 17 12.08 27.03 -8.96
N GLU A 18 12.73 27.36 -10.06
CA GLU A 18 13.96 26.70 -10.49
C GLU A 18 15.11 27.04 -9.55
N LEU A 19 16.04 26.11 -9.35
CA LEU A 19 17.22 26.39 -8.52
C LEU A 19 18.26 27.23 -9.26
N GLY A 20 18.36 27.09 -10.59
CA GLY A 20 19.48 27.62 -11.37
C GLY A 20 20.78 26.83 -11.17
N ARG A 21 21.85 27.22 -11.86
CA ARG A 21 23.15 26.54 -11.72
C ARG A 21 23.70 26.78 -10.31
N SER A 22 24.02 25.71 -9.60
CA SER A 22 24.50 25.76 -8.21
C SER A 22 23.57 26.53 -7.27
N ALA A 23 22.25 26.45 -7.47
CA ALA A 23 21.24 27.14 -6.67
C ALA A 23 21.31 28.69 -6.69
N SER A 24 21.94 29.28 -7.72
CA SER A 24 22.11 30.74 -7.82
C SER A 24 20.79 31.50 -7.74
N THR A 25 19.75 31.06 -8.46
CA THR A 25 18.46 31.75 -8.51
C THR A 25 17.78 31.79 -7.14
N LEU A 26 17.89 30.69 -6.39
CA LEU A 26 17.39 30.60 -5.02
C LEU A 26 18.18 31.51 -4.08
N ILE A 27 19.51 31.48 -4.18
CA ILE A 27 20.39 32.31 -3.34
C ILE A 27 20.12 33.80 -3.61
N ASP A 28 19.97 34.19 -4.87
CA ASP A 28 19.68 35.56 -5.30
C ASP A 28 18.33 36.04 -4.74
N TYR A 29 17.29 35.19 -4.77
CA TYR A 29 15.97 35.51 -4.22
C TYR A 29 16.03 35.78 -2.70
N PHE A 30 16.62 34.87 -1.93
CA PHE A 30 16.70 35.02 -0.47
C PHE A 30 17.62 36.17 -0.08
N THR A 31 18.77 36.34 -0.76
CA THR A 31 19.70 37.45 -0.51
C THR A 31 19.06 38.80 -0.86
N GLY A 32 18.35 38.89 -2.00
CA GLY A 32 17.61 40.09 -2.41
C GLY A 32 16.47 40.45 -1.48
N SER A 33 15.91 39.47 -0.78
CA SER A 33 14.85 39.62 0.21
C SER A 33 15.34 39.86 1.65
N GLY A 34 16.67 39.98 1.84
CA GLY A 34 17.29 40.34 3.13
C GLY A 34 17.93 39.20 3.92
N ALA A 35 18.18 38.03 3.32
CA ALA A 35 18.92 36.94 3.95
C ALA A 35 20.44 37.22 4.01
N ARG A 36 21.16 36.47 4.86
CA ARG A 36 22.63 36.50 4.91
C ARG A 36 23.21 35.99 3.59
N THR A 37 24.27 36.60 3.06
CA THR A 37 24.96 36.07 1.88
C THR A 37 25.57 34.70 2.19
N LEU A 38 25.60 33.82 1.19
CA LEU A 38 26.24 32.52 1.30
C LEU A 38 27.78 32.69 1.30
N THR A 39 28.49 32.05 2.23
CA THR A 39 29.95 32.04 2.28
C THR A 39 30.52 31.02 1.30
N GLU A 40 31.71 31.27 0.74
CA GLU A 40 32.38 30.30 -0.14
C GLU A 40 32.68 28.99 0.62
N GLY A 41 32.03 27.90 0.21
CA GLY A 41 32.21 26.56 0.79
C GLY A 41 31.08 26.09 1.71
N ASP A 42 30.11 26.95 2.05
CA ASP A 42 28.95 26.57 2.85
C ASP A 42 27.98 25.69 2.04
N ASN A 43 27.40 24.67 2.68
CA ASN A 43 26.34 23.87 2.07
C ASN A 43 25.07 24.70 1.92
N THR A 44 24.59 24.88 0.69
CA THR A 44 23.40 25.68 0.39
C THR A 44 22.14 25.17 1.12
N ALA A 45 22.00 23.85 1.32
CA ALA A 45 20.85 23.30 2.04
C ALA A 45 20.85 23.67 3.52
N GLU A 46 22.03 23.74 4.15
CA GLU A 46 22.20 24.10 5.55
C GLU A 46 22.00 25.61 5.75
N TRP A 47 22.59 26.43 4.87
CA TRP A 47 22.35 27.87 4.82
C TRP A 47 20.85 28.19 4.68
N LEU A 48 20.14 27.46 3.80
CA LEU A 48 18.70 27.65 3.59
C LEU A 48 17.89 27.33 4.85
N LEU A 49 18.21 26.24 5.56
CA LEU A 49 17.56 25.91 6.82
C LEU A 49 17.83 26.96 7.89
N GLU A 50 19.03 27.52 7.97
CA GLU A 50 19.35 28.58 8.93
C GLU A 50 18.60 29.89 8.63
N VAL A 51 18.50 30.28 7.36
CA VAL A 51 17.79 31.48 6.93
C VAL A 51 16.28 31.38 7.17
N THR A 52 15.72 30.17 7.05
CA THR A 52 14.28 29.92 7.18
C THR A 52 13.86 29.41 8.56
N ALA A 53 14.80 28.99 9.41
CA ALA A 53 14.54 28.58 10.78
C ALA A 53 14.15 29.79 11.65
N SER A 54 12.85 29.93 11.91
CA SER A 54 12.34 30.84 12.93
C SER A 54 12.59 30.23 14.32
N THR A 55 13.52 30.80 15.09
CA THR A 55 13.70 30.48 16.51
C THR A 55 13.22 31.65 17.36
N GLU A 56 12.68 31.41 18.55
CA GLU A 56 12.22 32.48 19.49
C GLU A 56 13.28 33.56 19.79
N LEU A 57 14.56 33.25 19.56
CA LEU A 57 15.72 34.13 19.78
C LEU A 57 16.07 35.04 18.57
N LYS A 58 15.52 34.79 17.38
CA LYS A 58 15.70 35.63 16.18
C LYS A 58 14.35 35.79 15.47
N PRO A 59 13.64 36.91 15.66
CA PRO A 59 12.45 37.21 14.85
C PRO A 59 12.90 37.30 13.40
N THR A 60 12.65 36.24 12.66
CA THR A 60 13.01 36.12 11.25
C THR A 60 11.87 36.75 10.45
N ASN A 61 12.18 37.43 9.35
CA ASN A 61 11.17 37.99 8.45
C ASN A 61 10.13 36.91 8.11
N ASP A 62 8.83 37.25 8.06
CA ASP A 62 7.79 36.30 7.61
C ASP A 62 7.98 36.05 6.11
N TRP A 63 8.84 35.07 5.81
CA TRP A 63 9.20 34.66 4.46
C TRP A 63 7.98 34.25 3.63
N GLY A 64 6.89 33.81 4.28
CA GLY A 64 5.64 33.49 3.60
C GLY A 64 4.93 34.72 3.03
N ASP A 65 5.00 35.86 3.72
CA ASP A 65 4.41 37.12 3.23
C ASP A 65 5.32 37.80 2.21
N ILE A 66 6.64 37.70 2.37
CA ILE A 66 7.61 38.12 1.35
C ILE A 66 7.35 37.37 0.04
N TRP A 67 7.24 36.04 0.09
CA TRP A 67 6.93 35.25 -1.10
C TRP A 67 5.61 35.67 -1.74
N ARG A 68 4.54 35.90 -0.96
CA ARG A 68 3.23 36.30 -1.52
C ARG A 68 3.25 37.62 -2.27
N THR A 69 4.14 38.53 -1.89
CA THR A 69 4.30 39.86 -2.50
C THR A 69 5.39 39.88 -3.57
N SER A 70 6.11 38.77 -3.75
CA SER A 70 7.22 38.69 -4.68
C SER A 70 6.75 38.55 -6.13
N PRO A 71 7.53 39.08 -7.10
CA PRO A 71 7.22 38.95 -8.52
C PRO A 71 7.29 37.49 -9.00
N GLU A 72 8.11 36.65 -8.37
CA GLU A 72 8.22 35.22 -8.69
C GLU A 72 6.92 34.47 -8.38
N ALA A 73 6.27 34.80 -7.26
CA ALA A 73 4.97 34.21 -6.91
C ALA A 73 3.85 34.69 -7.84
N GLU A 74 3.91 35.93 -8.34
CA GLU A 74 2.98 36.43 -9.35
C GLU A 74 3.18 35.74 -10.70
N ALA A 75 4.43 35.56 -11.12
CA ALA A 75 4.78 34.82 -12.33
C ALA A 75 4.28 33.36 -12.27
N LEU A 76 4.42 32.69 -11.11
CA LEU A 76 3.91 31.35 -10.91
C LEU A 76 2.38 31.26 -10.99
N LYS A 77 1.67 32.25 -10.40
CA LYS A 77 0.21 32.34 -10.51
C LYS A 77 -0.21 32.50 -11.97
N CYS A 78 0.53 33.31 -12.73
CA CYS A 78 0.28 33.48 -14.16
C CYS A 78 0.55 32.18 -14.95
N GLU A 79 1.66 31.48 -14.68
CA GLU A 79 1.97 30.17 -15.29
C GLU A 79 0.85 29.16 -15.03
N THR A 80 0.40 29.06 -13.78
CA THR A 80 -0.69 28.15 -13.38
C THR A 80 -2.00 28.50 -14.08
N PHE A 81 -2.34 29.80 -14.14
CA PHE A 81 -3.53 30.28 -14.84
C PHE A 81 -3.49 29.95 -16.34
N MET A 82 -2.32 30.08 -16.97
CA MET A 82 -2.13 29.75 -18.39
C MET A 82 -2.23 28.25 -18.62
N MET A 83 -1.68 27.43 -17.73
CA MET A 83 -1.83 25.97 -17.80
C MET A 83 -3.30 25.56 -17.70
N GLU A 84 -4.03 26.12 -16.74
CA GLU A 84 -5.45 25.80 -16.50
C GLU A 84 -6.37 26.27 -17.63
N ASN A 85 -6.21 27.50 -18.12
CA ASN A 85 -7.16 28.11 -19.06
C ASN A 85 -6.80 27.92 -20.53
N VAL A 86 -5.54 27.56 -20.84
CA VAL A 86 -5.07 27.41 -22.23
C VAL A 86 -4.63 25.98 -22.50
N GLN A 87 -3.67 25.45 -21.73
CA GLN A 87 -3.11 24.13 -22.02
C GLN A 87 -4.09 23.01 -21.69
N LEU A 88 -4.78 23.06 -20.55
CA LEU A 88 -5.70 22.00 -20.14
C LEU A 88 -6.87 21.85 -21.12
N PRO A 89 -7.56 22.91 -21.59
CA PRO A 89 -8.61 22.79 -22.60
C PRO A 89 -8.08 22.27 -23.95
N LEU A 90 -6.88 22.70 -24.36
CA LEU A 90 -6.25 22.18 -25.57
C LEU A 90 -5.90 20.69 -25.44
N LEU A 91 -5.47 20.26 -24.26
CA LEU A 91 -5.17 18.86 -23.94
C LEU A 91 -6.47 18.02 -23.94
N ILE A 92 -7.55 18.53 -23.34
CA ILE A 92 -8.89 17.91 -23.36
C ILE A 92 -9.40 17.77 -24.79
N CYS A 93 -9.25 18.79 -25.63
CA CYS A 93 -9.63 18.73 -27.04
C CYS A 93 -8.81 17.67 -27.82
N ARG A 94 -7.55 17.41 -27.43
CA ARG A 94 -6.67 16.44 -28.12
C ARG A 94 -6.83 15.01 -27.63
N LEU A 95 -7.03 14.79 -26.33
CA LEU A 95 -7.05 13.47 -25.70
C LEU A 95 -8.48 12.99 -25.34
N GLY A 96 -9.47 13.88 -25.44
CA GLY A 96 -10.84 13.63 -24.98
C GLY A 96 -11.00 13.91 -23.48
N PRO A 97 -12.24 14.21 -23.03
CA PRO A 97 -12.52 14.54 -21.62
C PRO A 97 -12.22 13.40 -20.64
N ASP A 98 -12.29 12.15 -21.10
CA ASP A 98 -12.13 10.96 -20.25
C ASP A 98 -10.67 10.65 -19.88
N ALA A 99 -9.70 11.19 -20.64
CA ALA A 99 -8.27 10.93 -20.42
C ALA A 99 -7.65 11.74 -19.27
N ILE A 100 -8.26 12.85 -18.87
CA ILE A 100 -7.66 13.82 -17.93
C ILE A 100 -8.25 13.70 -16.53
N VAL A 101 -9.53 13.32 -16.40
CA VAL A 101 -10.24 13.23 -15.11
C VAL A 101 -9.72 12.08 -14.24
N ARG A 102 -9.09 11.07 -14.82
CA ARG A 102 -8.70 9.86 -14.09
C ARG A 102 -7.25 9.77 -13.65
N GLY A 103 -6.34 10.58 -14.22
CA GLY A 103 -4.90 10.33 -14.04
C GLY A 103 -4.54 8.86 -14.31
N ASP A 104 -5.35 8.19 -15.11
CA ASP A 104 -5.15 6.82 -15.55
C ASP A 104 -4.33 6.95 -16.83
N LEU A 105 -3.16 6.31 -16.85
CA LEU A 105 -2.65 5.82 -18.12
C LEU A 105 -3.84 5.17 -18.82
N PRO A 106 -4.02 5.37 -20.15
CA PRO A 106 -5.13 4.74 -20.87
C PRO A 106 -5.18 3.29 -20.42
N ASP A 107 -6.32 2.84 -19.87
CA ASP A 107 -6.56 1.46 -19.48
C ASP A 107 -6.08 0.62 -20.67
N VAL A 108 -4.84 0.12 -20.60
CA VAL A 108 -4.30 -0.75 -21.62
C VAL A 108 -4.82 -2.10 -21.16
N PRO A 109 -5.90 -2.63 -21.76
CA PRO A 109 -6.53 -3.86 -21.27
C PRO A 109 -5.54 -5.02 -21.22
N GLY A 110 -4.44 -4.96 -21.99
CA GLY A 110 -3.35 -5.94 -21.93
C GLY A 110 -2.39 -5.81 -20.74
N LEU A 111 -2.19 -4.61 -20.17
CA LEU A 111 -1.26 -4.41 -19.05
C LEU A 111 -1.92 -4.77 -17.72
N LEU A 112 -3.18 -4.38 -17.52
CA LEU A 112 -3.95 -4.75 -16.32
C LEU A 112 -4.28 -6.24 -16.32
N ALA A 113 -4.66 -6.83 -17.46
CA ALA A 113 -4.86 -8.28 -17.54
C ALA A 113 -3.55 -9.06 -17.30
N GLY A 114 -2.40 -8.51 -17.72
CA GLY A 114 -1.08 -9.09 -17.42
C GLY A 114 -0.70 -8.96 -15.94
N ALA A 115 -0.96 -7.81 -15.32
CA ALA A 115 -0.68 -7.55 -13.91
C ALA A 115 -1.60 -8.37 -12.98
N ASP A 116 -2.88 -8.51 -13.33
CA ASP A 116 -3.83 -9.32 -12.58
C ASP A 116 -3.44 -10.82 -12.61
N LEU A 117 -2.93 -11.31 -13.74
CA LEU A 117 -2.44 -12.68 -13.88
C LEU A 117 -1.12 -12.91 -13.15
N SER A 118 -0.18 -11.96 -13.21
CA SER A 118 1.10 -12.07 -12.49
C SER A 118 0.92 -12.05 -10.98
N VAL A 119 -0.03 -11.26 -10.45
CA VAL A 119 -0.36 -11.27 -9.01
C VAL A 119 -0.96 -12.62 -8.60
N PHE A 120 -1.75 -13.24 -9.47
CA PHE A 120 -2.27 -14.59 -9.24
C PHE A 120 -1.13 -15.63 -9.21
N GLU A 121 -0.19 -15.55 -10.15
CA GLU A 121 0.99 -16.43 -10.19
C GLU A 121 1.95 -16.20 -9.02
N ASP A 122 2.22 -14.94 -8.65
CA ASP A 122 3.06 -14.57 -7.51
C ASP A 122 2.41 -14.96 -6.18
N GLY A 123 1.09 -14.81 -6.04
CA GLY A 123 0.32 -15.32 -4.91
C GLY A 123 0.41 -16.85 -4.79
N LEU A 124 0.50 -17.55 -5.93
CA LEU A 124 0.67 -19.01 -5.98
C LEU A 124 2.12 -19.45 -5.68
N LEU A 125 3.13 -18.66 -6.06
CA LEU A 125 4.54 -18.87 -5.69
C LEU A 125 4.78 -18.57 -4.21
N TYR A 126 4.18 -17.51 -3.68
CA TYR A 126 4.14 -17.22 -2.24
C TYR A 126 3.47 -18.37 -1.47
N TRP A 127 2.39 -18.92 -2.01
CA TRP A 127 1.72 -20.12 -1.48
C TRP A 127 2.64 -21.36 -1.46
N LEU A 128 3.45 -21.60 -2.50
CA LEU A 128 4.44 -22.70 -2.50
C LEU A 128 5.54 -22.48 -1.44
N GLY A 129 5.94 -21.23 -1.19
CA GLY A 129 6.91 -20.87 -0.14
C GLY A 129 6.39 -21.11 1.28
N GLU A 130 5.08 -20.93 1.50
CA GLU A 130 4.43 -21.16 2.79
C GLU A 130 4.24 -22.65 3.16
N ILE A 131 4.29 -23.55 2.17
CA ILE A 131 4.28 -25.02 2.39
C ILE A 131 5.64 -25.52 2.93
N ALA A 132 6.69 -24.71 2.83
CA ALA A 132 7.99 -25.07 3.37
C ALA A 132 7.92 -25.29 4.90
N PRO A 133 8.77 -26.16 5.49
CA PRO A 133 8.76 -26.47 6.94
C PRO A 133 8.95 -25.25 7.86
N SER A 134 9.37 -24.11 7.31
CA SER A 134 9.56 -22.82 7.99
C SER A 134 8.35 -21.87 7.89
N GLY A 135 7.32 -22.23 7.12
CA GLY A 135 6.12 -21.41 6.90
C GLY A 135 5.07 -21.55 7.99
N HIS A 136 4.20 -20.55 8.12
CA HIS A 136 3.15 -20.51 9.16
C HIS A 136 2.02 -21.52 8.89
N LEU A 137 1.94 -22.07 7.68
CA LEU A 137 0.96 -23.07 7.28
C LEU A 137 1.26 -24.49 7.77
N PHE A 138 2.53 -24.84 7.98
CA PHE A 138 2.93 -26.14 8.52
C PHE A 138 2.31 -26.43 9.90
N PRO A 139 2.39 -25.55 10.91
CA PRO A 139 1.75 -25.79 12.20
C PRO A 139 0.22 -25.83 12.09
N VAL A 140 -0.41 -25.16 11.12
CA VAL A 140 -1.87 -25.21 10.91
C VAL A 140 -2.29 -26.59 10.39
N VAL A 141 -1.59 -27.16 9.41
CA VAL A 141 -1.86 -28.53 8.93
C VAL A 141 -1.59 -29.54 10.01
N LEU A 142 -0.47 -29.40 10.70
CA LEU A 142 -0.12 -30.25 11.82
C LEU A 142 -1.23 -30.21 12.89
N THR A 143 -1.72 -29.02 13.24
CA THR A 143 -2.78 -28.87 14.26
C THR A 143 -4.10 -29.46 13.78
N CYS A 144 -4.55 -29.14 12.56
CA CYS A 144 -5.82 -29.64 12.04
C CYS A 144 -5.82 -31.17 11.83
N VAL A 145 -4.74 -31.73 11.28
CA VAL A 145 -4.65 -33.16 10.94
C VAL A 145 -4.29 -34.00 12.16
N ILE A 146 -3.29 -33.59 12.95
CA ILE A 146 -2.78 -34.40 14.06
C ILE A 146 -3.62 -34.23 15.32
N PHE A 147 -4.08 -33.02 15.65
CA PHE A 147 -4.79 -32.82 16.92
C PHE A 147 -6.30 -32.98 16.81
N GLN A 148 -6.93 -32.67 15.68
CA GLN A 148 -8.39 -32.62 15.61
C GLN A 148 -9.00 -33.78 14.83
N GLY A 149 -8.49 -34.08 13.64
CA GLY A 149 -8.91 -35.26 12.86
C GLY A 149 -8.58 -36.57 13.57
N LEU A 150 -7.30 -36.77 13.90
CA LEU A 150 -6.84 -37.97 14.59
C LEU A 150 -7.45 -38.13 16.00
N PHE A 151 -7.62 -37.05 16.77
CA PHE A 151 -8.23 -37.15 18.09
C PHE A 151 -9.71 -37.54 18.00
N ASN A 152 -10.47 -36.97 17.06
CA ASN A 152 -11.87 -37.33 16.86
C ASN A 152 -12.00 -38.79 16.38
N GLY A 153 -11.23 -39.20 15.36
CA GLY A 153 -11.26 -40.57 14.84
C GLY A 153 -10.78 -41.63 15.83
N LEU A 154 -9.72 -41.36 16.60
CA LEU A 154 -9.25 -42.27 17.65
C LEU A 154 -10.20 -42.34 18.86
N SER A 155 -10.86 -41.23 19.21
CA SER A 155 -11.81 -41.20 20.32
C SER A 155 -13.05 -42.07 20.08
N PHE A 156 -13.45 -42.21 18.81
CA PHE A 156 -14.60 -43.00 18.38
C PHE A 156 -14.17 -44.22 17.56
N TRP A 157 -13.00 -44.77 17.87
CA TRP A 157 -12.49 -45.95 17.18
C TRP A 157 -13.38 -47.18 17.45
N MET A 158 -13.83 -47.87 16.39
CA MET A 158 -14.64 -49.09 16.45
C MET A 158 -15.91 -48.97 17.32
N LEU A 159 -16.85 -48.11 16.94
CA LEU A 159 -18.15 -48.03 17.60
C LEU A 159 -18.98 -49.31 17.43
N ASP A 160 -19.51 -49.82 18.55
CA ASP A 160 -20.47 -50.92 18.53
C ASP A 160 -21.79 -50.52 17.86
N HIS A 161 -22.45 -51.47 17.20
CA HIS A 161 -23.78 -51.29 16.59
C HIS A 161 -24.93 -51.26 17.62
N THR A 162 -24.76 -50.48 18.69
CA THR A 162 -25.76 -50.25 19.73
C THR A 162 -26.36 -48.85 19.61
N VAL A 163 -27.48 -48.59 20.28
CA VAL A 163 -28.09 -47.25 20.37
C VAL A 163 -27.12 -46.24 21.00
N GLN A 164 -26.26 -46.71 21.90
CA GLN A 164 -25.18 -45.90 22.49
C GLN A 164 -24.12 -45.55 21.44
N GLY A 165 -23.74 -46.50 20.57
CA GLY A 165 -22.88 -46.24 19.42
C GLY A 165 -23.45 -45.15 18.51
N LEU A 166 -24.72 -45.23 18.14
CA LEU A 166 -25.38 -44.20 17.30
C LEU A 166 -25.27 -42.79 17.91
N THR A 167 -25.46 -42.67 19.23
CA THR A 167 -25.36 -41.39 19.95
C THR A 167 -23.94 -40.82 19.89
N SER A 168 -22.93 -41.67 20.09
CA SER A 168 -21.53 -41.30 19.94
C SER A 168 -21.15 -40.89 18.50
N SER A 169 -21.72 -41.53 17.47
CA SER A 169 -21.51 -41.15 16.07
C SER A 169 -22.05 -39.74 15.76
N ILE A 170 -23.26 -39.42 16.22
CA ILE A 170 -23.85 -38.09 16.02
C ILE A 170 -23.00 -37.01 16.71
N PHE A 171 -22.48 -37.30 17.91
CA PHE A 171 -21.60 -36.41 18.63
C PHE A 171 -20.26 -36.20 17.90
N SER A 172 -19.68 -37.24 17.29
CA SER A 172 -18.48 -37.12 16.45
C SER A 172 -18.70 -36.21 15.23
N CYS A 173 -19.84 -36.32 14.54
CA CYS A 173 -20.21 -35.40 13.44
C CYS A 173 -20.33 -33.95 13.91
N PHE A 174 -20.90 -33.73 15.10
CA PHE A 174 -20.98 -32.40 15.71
C PHE A 174 -19.58 -31.84 16.00
N LEU A 175 -18.67 -32.65 16.57
CA LEU A 175 -17.28 -32.24 16.82
C LEU A 175 -16.52 -31.88 15.55
N LEU A 176 -16.76 -32.56 14.42
CA LEU A 176 -16.19 -32.16 13.12
C LEU A 176 -16.65 -30.76 12.70
N THR A 177 -17.89 -30.38 13.01
CA THR A 177 -18.44 -29.07 12.63
C THR A 177 -17.76 -27.92 13.39
N ILE A 178 -17.25 -28.18 14.60
CA ILE A 178 -16.54 -27.16 15.41
C ILE A 178 -15.20 -26.75 14.77
N ILE A 179 -14.58 -27.63 13.97
CA ILE A 179 -13.30 -27.36 13.30
C ILE A 179 -13.39 -26.13 12.39
N PHE A 180 -14.55 -25.93 11.76
CA PHE A 180 -14.80 -24.76 10.90
C PHE A 180 -14.59 -23.43 11.65
N ASN A 181 -15.08 -23.32 12.88
CA ASN A 181 -14.95 -22.09 13.68
C ASN A 181 -13.49 -21.78 14.01
N THR A 182 -12.72 -22.80 14.39
CA THR A 182 -11.28 -22.64 14.67
C THR A 182 -10.52 -22.20 13.42
N VAL A 183 -10.88 -22.74 12.26
CA VAL A 183 -10.29 -22.37 10.97
C VAL A 183 -10.59 -20.92 10.60
N ASP A 184 -11.83 -20.45 10.78
CA ASP A 184 -12.22 -19.07 10.47
C ASP A 184 -11.44 -18.05 11.31
N GLN A 185 -11.25 -18.33 12.61
CA GLN A 185 -10.49 -17.45 13.50
C GLN A 185 -9.02 -17.28 13.06
N GLN A 186 -8.45 -18.26 12.35
CA GLN A 186 -7.08 -18.21 11.86
C GLN A 186 -6.94 -17.43 10.54
N ILE A 187 -8.01 -17.32 9.74
CA ILE A 187 -7.98 -16.62 8.45
C ILE A 187 -7.94 -15.10 8.64
N ILE A 188 -8.63 -14.59 9.66
CA ILE A 188 -8.77 -13.16 9.93
C ILE A 188 -7.43 -12.42 10.02
N PRO A 189 -6.46 -12.79 10.89
CA PRO A 189 -5.21 -12.04 11.01
C PRO A 189 -4.41 -12.04 9.70
N ARG A 190 -4.43 -13.15 8.96
CA ARG A 190 -3.73 -13.26 7.69
C ARG A 190 -4.29 -12.34 6.62
N PHE A 191 -5.62 -12.24 6.55
CA PHE A 191 -6.27 -11.32 5.62
C PHE A 191 -5.95 -9.85 5.95
N ILE A 192 -5.85 -9.50 7.24
CA ILE A 192 -5.52 -8.14 7.68
C ILE A 192 -4.11 -7.75 7.25
N GLU A 193 -3.10 -8.59 7.48
CA GLU A 193 -1.71 -8.31 7.10
C GLU A 193 -1.57 -8.10 5.58
N ASN A 194 -2.18 -8.97 4.77
CA ASN A 194 -2.17 -8.83 3.31
C ASN A 194 -2.88 -7.54 2.86
N ARG A 195 -3.99 -7.19 3.53
CA ARG A 195 -4.74 -5.97 3.23
C ARG A 195 -3.96 -4.71 3.56
N GLU A 196 -3.19 -4.70 4.64
CA GLU A 196 -2.36 -3.55 5.02
C GLU A 196 -1.31 -3.24 3.95
N ILE A 197 -0.67 -4.27 3.40
CA ILE A 197 0.30 -4.12 2.29
C ILE A 197 -0.40 -3.55 1.05
N PHE A 198 -1.56 -4.11 0.71
CA PHE A 198 -2.35 -3.65 -0.43
C PHE A 198 -2.75 -2.16 -0.28
N GLU A 199 -3.29 -1.76 0.87
CA GLU A 199 -3.75 -0.38 1.08
C GLU A 199 -2.59 0.62 1.15
N ALA A 200 -1.46 0.23 1.75
CA ALA A 200 -0.32 1.12 1.93
C ALA A 200 0.50 1.33 0.65
N ARG A 201 0.61 0.31 -0.20
CA ARG A 201 1.53 0.33 -1.37
C ARG A 201 0.80 0.15 -2.68
N GLU A 202 0.11 -0.97 -2.83
CA GLU A 202 -0.32 -1.48 -4.14
C GLU A 202 -1.55 -0.75 -4.69
N ARG A 203 -2.40 -0.25 -3.78
CA ARG A 203 -3.56 0.58 -4.12
C ARG A 203 -3.13 1.96 -4.63
N GLN A 204 -2.06 2.54 -4.08
CA GLN A 204 -1.58 3.86 -4.48
C GLN A 204 -0.87 3.80 -5.85
N SER A 205 -0.18 2.70 -6.14
CA SER A 205 0.49 2.48 -7.43
C SER A 205 -0.43 1.93 -8.53
N LYS A 206 -1.71 1.63 -8.22
CA LYS A 206 -2.68 1.01 -9.15
C LYS A 206 -2.15 -0.27 -9.80
N THR A 207 -1.42 -1.09 -9.04
CA THR A 207 -0.79 -2.31 -9.58
C THR A 207 -1.84 -3.34 -10.01
N TYR A 208 -2.90 -3.53 -9.22
CA TYR A 208 -4.01 -4.43 -9.52
C TYR A 208 -5.28 -4.02 -8.75
N SER A 209 -6.43 -4.56 -9.16
CA SER A 209 -7.72 -4.15 -8.60
C SER A 209 -8.10 -4.89 -7.30
N TRP A 210 -8.90 -4.23 -6.44
CA TRP A 210 -9.39 -4.83 -5.19
C TRP A 210 -10.15 -6.17 -5.37
N PRO A 211 -11.03 -6.33 -6.38
CA PRO A 211 -11.68 -7.62 -6.60
C PRO A 211 -10.69 -8.75 -6.91
N VAL A 212 -9.60 -8.45 -7.62
CA VAL A 212 -8.54 -9.42 -7.95
C VAL A 212 -7.75 -9.80 -6.70
N PHE A 213 -7.43 -8.83 -5.83
CA PHE A 213 -6.85 -9.10 -4.50
C PHE A 213 -7.66 -10.12 -3.71
N VAL A 214 -8.97 -9.88 -3.57
CA VAL A 214 -9.86 -10.73 -2.78
C VAL A 214 -10.03 -12.09 -3.43
N ALA A 215 -10.21 -12.14 -4.75
CA ALA A 215 -10.34 -13.39 -5.49
C ALA A 215 -9.09 -14.28 -5.39
N ALA A 216 -7.90 -13.68 -5.48
CA ALA A 216 -6.63 -14.39 -5.33
C ALA A 216 -6.48 -14.99 -3.92
N ASN A 217 -6.72 -14.19 -2.87
CA ASN A 217 -6.68 -14.67 -1.49
C ASN A 217 -7.71 -15.79 -1.25
N MET A 218 -8.93 -15.64 -1.78
CA MET A 218 -9.99 -16.65 -1.64
C MET A 218 -9.64 -17.98 -2.35
N ALA A 219 -9.07 -17.92 -3.56
CA ALA A 219 -8.66 -19.10 -4.31
C ALA A 219 -7.55 -19.88 -3.59
N VAL A 220 -6.55 -19.17 -3.05
CA VAL A 220 -5.44 -19.75 -2.29
C VAL A 220 -5.94 -20.42 -1.00
N GLU A 221 -6.78 -19.74 -0.23
CA GLU A 221 -7.38 -20.29 0.99
C GLU A 221 -8.22 -21.53 0.71
N LEU A 222 -9.10 -21.47 -0.29
CA LEU A 222 -9.99 -22.58 -0.64
C LEU A 222 -9.20 -23.83 -1.06
N THR A 223 -8.14 -23.64 -1.84
CA THR A 223 -7.25 -24.73 -2.28
C THR A 223 -6.61 -25.40 -1.07
N TRP A 224 -6.11 -24.61 -0.11
CA TRP A 224 -5.47 -25.15 1.08
C TRP A 224 -6.45 -25.91 1.99
N LYS A 225 -7.61 -25.32 2.28
CA LYS A 225 -8.62 -25.98 3.12
C LYS A 225 -9.09 -27.28 2.48
N SER A 226 -9.24 -27.32 1.15
CA SER A 226 -9.59 -28.54 0.40
C SER A 226 -8.53 -29.63 0.53
N LEU A 227 -7.23 -29.28 0.43
CA LEU A 227 -6.14 -30.24 0.61
C LEU A 227 -6.07 -30.78 2.04
N THR A 228 -6.28 -29.94 3.05
CA THR A 228 -6.28 -30.37 4.46
C THR A 228 -7.52 -31.18 4.86
N ALA A 229 -8.64 -31.01 4.15
CA ALA A 229 -9.86 -31.77 4.41
C ALA A 229 -9.69 -33.27 4.11
N VAL A 230 -8.88 -33.63 3.09
CA VAL A 230 -8.63 -35.03 2.70
C VAL A 230 -8.03 -35.88 3.85
N PRO A 231 -6.90 -35.49 4.47
CA PRO A 231 -6.34 -36.26 5.58
C PRO A 231 -7.24 -36.25 6.82
N VAL A 232 -7.97 -35.17 7.10
CA VAL A 232 -8.96 -35.13 8.19
C VAL A 232 -10.06 -36.16 7.95
N PHE A 233 -10.58 -36.25 6.72
CA PHE A 233 -11.58 -37.24 6.34
C PHE A 233 -11.06 -38.68 6.44
N VAL A 234 -9.79 -38.92 6.07
CA VAL A 234 -9.17 -40.25 6.20
C VAL A 234 -8.95 -40.64 7.66
N SER A 235 -8.71 -39.65 8.53
CA SER A 235 -8.48 -39.88 9.96
C SER A 235 -9.74 -40.07 10.79
N TRP A 236 -10.92 -39.66 10.28
CA TRP A 236 -12.23 -39.79 10.92
C TRP A 236 -12.89 -41.12 10.56
#